data_AF-A0A2R6HM26-F1
#
_entry.id   AF-A0A2R6HM26-F1
#
_cell.length_a   1.000
_cell.length_b   1.000
_cell.length_c   1.000
_cell.angle_alpha   90.00
_cell.angle_beta   90.00
_cell.angle_gamma   90.00
#
_symmetry.space_group_name_H-M   'P 1'
#
loop_
_entity.id
_entity.type
_entity.pdbx_description
1 polymer ?
#
loop_
_entity_poly.entity_id
_entity_poly.type
_entity_poly.pdbx_seq_one_letter_code
_entity_poly.pdbx_strand_id
1 'polypeptide(L)'
;MTGGEQSFDQPATTDVAALELDVTPADPDLAPVARRVLAYVRALEGVGWLAGQEENDDHVSQEQAYVESVTGSKPALRGFDVADYIVDPLDEAIDTWSEAGQLVTLSWHLGGPPLDDSDFEHCSVETDVEACLTDGTEQHRILTGKLERMADRLGVLEDAGVPVFWRPYHEMDGEWFWWSDDGPEAYCRLWEQMFEYFVEERNLHNLVWVWSASHEFASDAWYPGDDYVDITGVDTYRNQKPDLDWGEHYDDIEAKAPSRPVALAECDTIPHPDDVSEEYPYIWFLPWHGSLIRRNDTDHLRDVYDHPYTVTAADLPEF
;
A
#
# COMPACT_ATOMS: atom_id res chain seq x y z
N MET A 1 -2.99 37.86 -15.82
CA MET A 1 -4.12 37.11 -15.26
C MET A 1 -3.68 36.66 -13.90
N THR A 2 -4.49 36.95 -12.89
CA THR A 2 -4.17 36.88 -11.46
C THR A 2 -3.97 35.42 -11.05
N GLY A 3 -2.74 35.06 -10.68
CA GLY A 3 -2.49 33.84 -9.90
C GLY A 3 -3.09 34.08 -8.52
N GLY A 4 -4.12 33.31 -8.19
CA GLY A 4 -4.57 33.18 -6.81
C GLY A 4 -3.58 32.26 -6.12
N GLU A 5 -2.97 32.72 -5.03
CA GLU A 5 -2.36 31.82 -4.06
C GLU A 5 -3.48 30.88 -3.57
N GLN A 6 -3.38 29.60 -3.89
CA GLN A 6 -4.26 28.60 -3.32
C GLN A 6 -3.90 28.43 -1.86
N SER A 7 -4.92 28.54 -1.00
CA SER A 7 -4.80 28.28 0.41
C SER A 7 -5.11 26.81 0.63
N PHE A 8 -4.09 25.97 0.67
CA PHE A 8 -4.22 24.65 1.27
C PHE A 8 -4.41 24.87 2.79
N ASP A 9 -5.63 24.72 3.30
CA ASP A 9 -5.81 24.57 4.75
C ASP A 9 -5.03 23.32 5.14
N GLN A 10 -4.18 23.41 6.18
CA GLN A 10 -3.31 22.29 6.53
C GLN A 10 -4.13 21.04 6.85
N PRO A 11 -3.80 19.87 6.26
CA PRO A 11 -4.46 18.59 6.56
C PRO A 11 -4.40 18.20 8.04
N ALA A 12 -3.46 18.78 8.80
CA ALA A 12 -3.28 18.59 10.24
C ALA A 12 -4.43 19.11 11.14
N THR A 13 -5.48 19.72 10.57
CA THR A 13 -6.60 20.30 11.35
C THR A 13 -7.81 19.38 11.52
N THR A 14 -7.76 18.17 10.94
CA THR A 14 -8.87 17.22 11.00
C THR A 14 -8.99 16.56 12.38
N ASP A 15 -10.10 16.82 13.08
CA ASP A 15 -10.45 16.14 14.33
C ASP A 15 -10.81 14.68 14.02
N VAL A 16 -9.83 13.77 14.12
CA VAL A 16 -9.99 12.35 13.78
C VAL A 16 -11.00 11.64 14.66
N ALA A 17 -11.22 12.11 15.89
CA ALA A 17 -12.28 11.58 16.74
C ALA A 17 -13.69 11.89 16.21
N ALA A 18 -13.82 12.87 15.33
CA ALA A 18 -15.05 13.25 14.65
C ALA A 18 -15.13 12.74 13.20
N LEU A 19 -14.07 12.12 12.67
CA LEU A 19 -14.09 11.48 11.36
C LEU A 19 -14.94 10.22 11.41
N GLU A 20 -15.83 10.11 10.44
CA GLU A 20 -16.65 8.93 10.20
C GLU A 20 -16.31 8.39 8.81
N LEU A 21 -16.32 7.06 8.66
CA LEU A 21 -16.18 6.44 7.35
C LEU A 21 -17.46 6.68 6.53
N ASP A 22 -17.32 7.36 5.40
CA ASP A 22 -18.44 7.65 4.50
C ASP A 22 -18.97 6.40 3.78
N VAL A 23 -18.15 5.34 3.69
CA VAL A 23 -18.53 4.03 3.13
C VAL A 23 -18.12 2.90 4.07
N THR A 24 -18.77 1.77 3.93
CA THR A 24 -18.42 0.56 4.71
C THR A 24 -17.01 0.09 4.30
N PRO A 25 -16.12 -0.18 5.27
CA PRO A 25 -14.88 -0.88 4.98
C PRO A 25 -15.15 -2.28 4.42
N ALA A 26 -14.18 -2.86 3.72
CA ALA A 26 -14.25 -4.23 3.21
C ALA A 26 -14.50 -5.22 4.36
N ASP A 27 -13.73 -5.12 5.43
CA ASP A 27 -14.00 -5.83 6.68
C ASP A 27 -15.11 -5.13 7.49
N PRO A 28 -16.32 -5.73 7.63
CA PRO A 28 -17.40 -5.12 8.40
C PRO A 28 -17.09 -4.97 9.90
N ASP A 29 -16.14 -5.76 10.42
CA ASP A 29 -15.71 -5.76 11.82
C ASP A 29 -14.35 -5.04 12.02
N LEU A 30 -13.90 -4.26 11.02
CA LEU A 30 -12.64 -3.51 11.04
C LEU A 30 -12.44 -2.79 12.38
N ALA A 31 -11.26 -2.99 12.98
CA ALA A 31 -10.94 -2.51 14.31
C ALA A 31 -11.12 -0.98 14.40
N PRO A 32 -11.62 -0.42 15.52
CA PRO A 32 -11.93 1.00 15.61
C PRO A 32 -10.76 1.93 15.27
N VAL A 33 -9.52 1.54 15.58
CA VAL A 33 -8.32 2.30 15.24
C VAL A 33 -8.03 2.27 13.73
N ALA A 34 -8.12 1.11 13.09
CA ALA A 34 -7.98 0.95 11.65
C ALA A 34 -9.10 1.70 10.89
N ARG A 35 -10.34 1.70 11.40
CA ARG A 35 -11.44 2.51 10.85
C ARG A 35 -11.13 4.01 10.86
N ARG A 36 -10.52 4.53 11.93
CA ARG A 36 -10.13 5.94 12.02
C ARG A 36 -8.97 6.28 11.09
N VAL A 37 -7.99 5.39 10.97
CA VAL A 37 -6.91 5.52 9.98
C VAL A 37 -7.47 5.56 8.56
N LEU A 38 -8.37 4.63 8.19
CA LEU A 38 -9.01 4.61 6.88
C LEU A 38 -9.85 5.89 6.62
N ALA A 39 -10.57 6.38 7.64
CA ALA A 39 -11.34 7.62 7.52
C ALA A 39 -10.43 8.83 7.30
N TYR A 40 -9.29 8.88 8.00
CA TYR A 40 -8.32 9.95 7.85
C TYR A 40 -7.72 10.00 6.46
N VAL A 41 -7.24 8.86 5.92
CA VAL A 41 -6.64 8.87 4.58
C VAL A 41 -7.65 9.17 3.48
N ARG A 42 -8.92 8.76 3.64
CA ARG A 42 -10.00 9.19 2.74
C ARG A 42 -10.24 10.70 2.82
N ALA A 43 -10.20 11.28 4.01
CA ALA A 43 -10.37 12.72 4.20
C ALA A 43 -9.21 13.55 3.63
N LEU A 44 -8.09 12.94 3.24
CA LEU A 44 -6.98 13.62 2.56
C LEU A 44 -7.27 13.86 1.07
N GLU A 45 -8.20 13.14 0.45
CA GLU A 45 -8.48 13.25 -0.97
C GLU A 45 -8.76 14.71 -1.40
N GLY A 46 -7.86 15.25 -2.23
CA GLY A 46 -7.93 16.62 -2.76
C GLY A 46 -7.47 17.73 -1.81
N VAL A 47 -7.02 17.39 -0.60
CA VAL A 47 -6.54 18.36 0.41
C VAL A 47 -5.19 18.02 1.03
N GLY A 48 -4.71 16.80 0.83
CA GLY A 48 -3.36 16.39 1.22
C GLY A 48 -3.02 14.98 0.76
N TRP A 49 -1.81 14.55 1.09
CA TRP A 49 -1.36 13.17 0.90
C TRP A 49 -0.30 12.80 1.94
N LEU A 50 -0.14 11.51 2.23
CA LEU A 50 0.91 11.06 3.12
C LEU A 50 2.26 11.01 2.39
N ALA A 51 3.29 11.56 3.02
CA ALA A 51 4.66 11.26 2.64
C ALA A 51 5.01 9.85 3.06
N GLY A 52 5.25 8.96 2.09
CA GLY A 52 5.66 7.58 2.34
C GLY A 52 7.12 7.32 2.01
N GLN A 53 7.66 6.24 2.59
CA GLN A 53 8.92 5.62 2.18
C GLN A 53 8.89 4.11 2.40
N GLU A 54 9.18 3.33 1.34
CA GLU A 54 9.46 1.89 1.47
C GLU A 54 10.85 1.68 2.06
N GLU A 55 10.98 0.80 3.06
CA GLU A 55 12.28 0.47 3.64
C GLU A 55 13.04 -0.59 2.85
N ASN A 56 14.34 -0.67 3.13
CA ASN A 56 15.20 -1.62 2.45
C ASN A 56 15.09 -3.02 3.06
N ASP A 57 14.94 -4.04 2.21
CA ASP A 57 14.97 -5.48 2.52
C ASP A 57 16.06 -5.90 3.52
N ASP A 58 17.27 -5.35 3.36
CA ASP A 58 18.43 -5.70 4.20
C ASP A 58 18.50 -4.85 5.49
N HIS A 59 17.87 -3.67 5.50
CA HIS A 59 18.04 -2.63 6.51
C HIS A 59 16.77 -1.78 6.70
N VAL A 60 15.93 -2.18 7.67
CA VAL A 60 14.59 -1.61 7.99
C VAL A 60 14.57 -0.16 8.49
N SER A 61 15.60 0.66 8.26
CA SER A 61 15.65 2.09 8.65
C SER A 61 16.58 2.95 7.80
N GLN A 62 17.11 2.40 6.72
CA GLN A 62 18.09 3.12 5.92
C GLN A 62 17.45 4.28 5.15
N GLU A 63 16.22 4.06 4.67
CA GLU A 63 15.64 4.95 3.67
C GLU A 63 14.93 6.12 4.34
N GLN A 64 14.22 5.86 5.44
CA GLN A 64 13.74 6.91 6.32
C GLN A 64 14.88 7.81 6.82
N ALA A 65 15.99 7.24 7.29
CA ALA A 65 17.12 8.04 7.78
C ALA A 65 17.72 8.94 6.68
N TYR A 66 17.74 8.47 5.43
CA TYR A 66 18.13 9.29 4.29
C TYR A 66 17.15 10.44 4.06
N VAL A 67 15.85 10.14 3.99
CA VAL A 67 14.79 11.16 3.82
C VAL A 67 14.91 12.22 4.91
N GLU A 68 14.95 11.84 6.18
CA GLU A 68 15.08 12.75 7.32
C GLU A 68 16.36 13.62 7.22
N SER A 69 17.47 13.05 6.72
CA SER A 69 18.72 13.81 6.54
C SER A 69 18.65 14.86 5.43
N VAL A 70 17.77 14.67 4.43
CA VAL A 70 17.63 15.56 3.28
C VAL A 70 16.57 16.62 3.53
N THR A 71 15.41 16.21 4.04
CA THR A 71 14.19 17.03 4.18
C THR A 71 14.05 17.63 5.58
N GLY A 72 14.67 17.01 6.59
CA GLY A 72 14.45 17.35 8.00
C GLY A 72 13.14 16.80 8.56
N SER A 73 12.39 16.04 7.76
CA SER A 73 11.06 15.52 8.10
C SER A 73 11.01 14.00 7.99
N LYS A 74 10.24 13.38 8.88
CA LYS A 74 10.00 11.95 8.92
C LYS A 74 8.75 11.61 8.08
N PRO A 75 8.78 10.58 7.21
CA PRO A 75 7.61 10.18 6.41
C PRO A 75 6.44 9.77 7.33
N ALA A 76 5.22 10.15 6.96
CA ALA A 76 4.00 9.76 7.67
C ALA A 76 3.68 8.27 7.50
N LEU A 77 3.98 7.71 6.33
CA LEU A 77 3.74 6.31 5.99
C LEU A 77 5.08 5.57 5.84
N ARG A 78 5.20 4.40 6.42
CA ARG A 78 6.38 3.55 6.28
C ARG A 78 5.99 2.20 5.71
N GLY A 79 6.66 1.81 4.63
CA GLY A 79 6.41 0.57 3.92
C GLY A 79 7.46 -0.49 4.22
N PHE A 80 7.01 -1.74 4.29
CA PHE A 80 7.85 -2.91 4.40
C PHE A 80 7.26 -4.04 3.56
N ASP A 81 8.12 -4.96 3.11
CA ASP A 81 7.67 -6.28 2.67
C ASP A 81 7.65 -7.27 3.85
N VAL A 82 7.03 -8.44 3.70
CA VAL A 82 7.04 -9.51 4.71
C VAL A 82 7.50 -10.87 4.17
N ALA A 83 8.17 -10.95 3.01
CA ALA A 83 8.77 -12.19 2.53
C ALA A 83 9.83 -12.78 3.49
N ASP A 84 10.14 -14.07 3.38
CA ASP A 84 11.05 -14.75 4.31
C ASP A 84 12.54 -14.42 4.04
N TYR A 85 12.87 -13.82 2.89
CA TYR A 85 14.25 -13.46 2.52
C TYR A 85 14.73 -12.11 3.04
N ILE A 86 13.83 -11.29 3.57
CA ILE A 86 14.14 -9.96 4.08
C ILE A 86 14.26 -9.96 5.61
N VAL A 87 14.74 -8.85 6.17
CA VAL A 87 14.71 -8.65 7.61
C VAL A 87 13.26 -8.56 8.08
N ASP A 88 12.86 -9.48 8.97
CA ASP A 88 11.50 -9.52 9.51
C ASP A 88 11.10 -8.17 10.15
N PRO A 89 10.12 -7.44 9.59
CA PRO A 89 9.85 -6.07 10.00
C PRO A 89 8.86 -5.97 11.18
N LEU A 90 8.34 -7.07 11.73
CA LEU A 90 7.21 -6.98 12.67
C LEU A 90 7.49 -6.13 13.91
N ASP A 91 8.64 -6.29 14.55
CA ASP A 91 9.05 -5.46 15.69
C ASP A 91 9.18 -3.98 15.27
N GLU A 92 9.76 -3.73 14.10
CA GLU A 92 9.92 -2.37 13.56
C GLU A 92 8.58 -1.75 13.17
N ALA A 93 7.62 -2.54 12.67
CA ALA A 93 6.26 -2.08 12.36
C ALA A 93 5.51 -1.69 13.64
N ILE A 94 5.68 -2.45 14.74
CA ILE A 94 5.15 -2.09 16.05
C ILE A 94 5.77 -0.78 16.55
N ASP A 95 7.09 -0.63 16.47
CA ASP A 95 7.78 0.60 16.90
C ASP A 95 7.41 1.80 16.00
N THR A 96 7.24 1.58 14.70
CA THR A 96 6.81 2.58 13.72
C THR A 96 5.45 3.19 14.12
N TRP A 97 4.50 2.34 14.50
CA TRP A 97 3.19 2.80 14.97
C TRP A 97 3.24 3.38 16.38
N SER A 98 3.74 2.61 17.35
CA SER A 98 3.56 2.89 18.78
C SER A 98 4.52 3.93 19.35
N GLU A 99 5.71 4.08 18.77
CA GLU A 99 6.77 4.96 19.28
C GLU A 99 7.11 6.08 18.30
N ALA A 100 7.09 5.79 16.99
CA ALA A 100 7.51 6.75 15.97
C ALA A 100 6.38 7.65 15.44
N GLY A 101 5.12 7.31 15.72
CA GLY A 101 3.94 8.08 15.31
C GLY A 101 3.72 8.04 13.80
N GLN A 102 3.95 6.90 13.16
CA GLN A 102 3.82 6.71 11.72
C GLN A 102 2.77 5.63 11.40
N LEU A 103 2.21 5.68 10.20
CA LEU A 103 1.35 4.63 9.66
C LEU A 103 2.20 3.52 9.01
N VAL A 104 1.67 2.31 8.95
CA VAL A 104 2.36 1.12 8.43
C VAL A 104 1.62 0.59 7.19
N THR A 105 2.37 0.35 6.11
CA THR A 105 1.91 -0.45 4.97
C THR A 105 2.79 -1.68 4.80
N LEU A 106 2.20 -2.82 4.49
CA LEU A 106 2.90 -4.08 4.27
C LEU A 106 2.52 -4.68 2.92
N SER A 107 3.53 -4.98 2.09
CA SER A 107 3.40 -5.83 0.89
C SER A 107 3.92 -7.23 1.14
N TRP A 108 3.66 -8.16 0.23
CA TRP A 108 4.18 -9.52 0.34
C TRP A 108 4.57 -10.10 -1.01
N HIS A 109 5.87 -10.16 -1.28
CA HIS A 109 6.44 -10.93 -2.39
C HIS A 109 6.36 -12.43 -2.11
N LEU A 110 5.14 -12.97 -2.22
CA LEU A 110 4.79 -14.35 -1.92
C LEU A 110 5.32 -15.31 -3.00
N GLY A 111 6.11 -16.31 -2.61
CA GLY A 111 6.62 -17.33 -3.53
C GLY A 111 5.51 -18.29 -3.99
N GLY A 112 5.49 -18.60 -5.29
CA GLY A 112 4.50 -19.48 -5.90
C GLY A 112 4.69 -20.95 -5.48
N PRO A 113 3.64 -21.65 -5.02
CA PRO A 113 3.73 -23.08 -4.72
C PRO A 113 4.31 -23.87 -5.92
N PRO A 114 5.32 -24.75 -5.69
CA PRO A 114 5.72 -25.32 -4.41
C PRO A 114 6.85 -24.58 -3.68
N LEU A 115 7.33 -23.45 -4.19
CA LEU A 115 8.45 -22.70 -3.60
C LEU A 115 8.01 -21.97 -2.32
N ASP A 116 8.96 -21.71 -1.43
CA ASP A 116 8.79 -20.87 -0.25
C ASP A 116 9.07 -19.39 -0.58
N ASP A 117 9.02 -18.52 0.42
CA ASP A 117 9.18 -17.06 0.24
C ASP A 117 10.62 -16.63 0.51
N SER A 118 11.60 -17.52 0.33
CA SER A 118 13.00 -17.30 0.70
C SER A 118 13.87 -16.71 -0.42
N ASP A 119 13.28 -16.35 -1.55
CA ASP A 119 13.94 -15.66 -2.67
C ASP A 119 12.87 -14.85 -3.43
N PHE A 120 13.19 -13.61 -3.80
CA PHE A 120 12.31 -12.76 -4.62
C PHE A 120 11.92 -13.46 -5.92
N GLU A 121 12.86 -14.17 -6.57
CA GLU A 121 12.58 -14.85 -7.84
C GLU A 121 11.48 -15.93 -7.70
N HIS A 122 11.19 -16.39 -6.48
CA HIS A 122 10.11 -17.35 -6.24
C HIS A 122 8.71 -16.74 -6.45
N CYS A 123 8.52 -15.42 -6.40
CA CYS A 123 7.23 -14.80 -6.69
C CYS A 123 6.96 -14.65 -8.20
N SER A 124 7.96 -14.85 -9.06
CA SER A 124 7.86 -14.76 -10.52
C SER A 124 7.96 -16.11 -11.24
N VAL A 125 7.66 -17.22 -10.55
CA VAL A 125 7.65 -18.55 -11.14
C VAL A 125 6.28 -18.94 -11.68
N GLU A 126 6.26 -19.65 -12.81
CA GLU A 126 5.03 -20.22 -13.36
C GLU A 126 4.37 -21.16 -12.35
N THR A 127 3.12 -20.85 -11.98
CA THR A 127 2.32 -21.54 -10.97
C THR A 127 0.91 -21.80 -11.51
N ASP A 128 0.39 -23.00 -11.25
CA ASP A 128 -1.01 -23.34 -11.50
C ASP A 128 -1.86 -22.75 -10.35
N VAL A 129 -2.44 -21.56 -10.59
CA VAL A 129 -3.26 -20.82 -9.62
C VAL A 129 -4.57 -21.58 -9.36
N GLU A 130 -5.17 -22.18 -10.39
CA GLU A 130 -6.36 -23.01 -10.21
C GLU A 130 -6.09 -24.21 -9.29
N ALA A 131 -4.90 -24.80 -9.35
CA ALA A 131 -4.48 -25.81 -8.39
C ALA A 131 -4.33 -25.22 -6.98
N CYS A 132 -3.81 -24.01 -6.82
CA CYS A 132 -3.77 -23.31 -5.52
C CYS A 132 -5.17 -23.10 -4.92
N LEU A 133 -6.17 -22.87 -5.76
CA LEU A 133 -7.57 -22.66 -5.38
C LEU A 133 -8.38 -23.96 -5.22
N THR A 134 -7.80 -25.13 -5.53
CA THR A 134 -8.50 -26.41 -5.53
C THR A 134 -8.14 -27.27 -4.31
N ASP A 135 -9.10 -27.49 -3.42
CA ASP A 135 -8.95 -28.38 -2.27
C ASP A 135 -8.35 -29.74 -2.63
N GLY A 136 -7.33 -30.15 -1.87
CA GLY A 136 -6.69 -31.46 -1.99
C GLY A 136 -5.55 -31.54 -3.01
N THR A 137 -5.25 -30.48 -3.75
CA THR A 137 -4.00 -30.39 -4.51
C THR A 137 -2.81 -30.14 -3.58
N GLU A 138 -1.59 -30.36 -4.10
CA GLU A 138 -0.37 -30.04 -3.34
C GLU A 138 -0.19 -28.53 -3.19
N GLN A 139 -0.45 -27.78 -4.25
CA GLN A 139 -0.35 -26.33 -4.32
C GLN A 139 -1.28 -25.66 -3.31
N HIS A 140 -2.54 -26.09 -3.24
CA HIS A 140 -3.51 -25.60 -2.27
C HIS A 140 -3.00 -25.80 -0.84
N ARG A 141 -2.56 -27.02 -0.50
CA ARG A 141 -2.00 -27.31 0.84
C ARG A 141 -0.79 -26.42 1.17
N ILE A 142 0.05 -26.11 0.19
CA ILE A 142 1.23 -25.24 0.38
C ILE A 142 0.78 -23.79 0.58
N LEU A 143 -0.14 -23.29 -0.23
CA LEU A 143 -0.70 -21.94 -0.12
C LEU A 143 -1.42 -21.77 1.23
N THR A 144 -2.31 -22.68 1.61
CA THR A 144 -2.98 -22.64 2.93
C THR A 144 -1.96 -22.57 4.07
N GLY A 145 -0.89 -23.36 4.01
CA GLY A 145 0.17 -23.31 5.02
C GLY A 145 0.96 -22.00 5.03
N LYS A 146 1.07 -21.29 3.89
CA LYS A 146 1.67 -19.95 3.81
C LYS A 146 0.72 -18.91 4.41
N LEU A 147 -0.56 -18.94 4.05
CA LEU A 147 -1.60 -18.07 4.61
C LEU A 147 -1.72 -18.26 6.12
N GLU A 148 -1.67 -19.49 6.63
CA GLU A 148 -1.65 -19.80 8.06
C GLU A 148 -0.51 -19.07 8.79
N ARG A 149 0.72 -19.18 8.29
CA ARG A 149 1.89 -18.53 8.87
C ARG A 149 1.80 -17.02 8.79
N MET A 150 1.33 -16.48 7.65
CA MET A 150 1.21 -15.03 7.50
C MET A 150 0.14 -14.46 8.43
N ALA A 151 -1.00 -15.14 8.58
CA ALA A 151 -2.02 -14.73 9.54
C ALA A 151 -1.52 -14.83 11.00
N ASP A 152 -0.62 -15.77 11.34
CA ASP A 152 0.03 -15.79 12.66
C ASP A 152 0.90 -14.52 12.86
N ARG A 153 1.62 -14.09 11.81
CA ARG A 153 2.47 -12.89 11.85
C ARG A 153 1.66 -11.61 11.94
N LEU A 154 0.63 -11.45 11.09
CA LEU A 154 -0.28 -10.31 11.14
C LEU A 154 -1.06 -10.26 12.46
N GLY A 155 -1.36 -11.42 13.07
CA GLY A 155 -1.95 -11.51 14.40
C GLY A 155 -1.09 -10.89 15.51
N VAL A 156 0.24 -10.88 15.36
CA VAL A 156 1.13 -10.16 16.30
C VAL A 156 0.89 -8.65 16.24
N LEU A 157 0.63 -8.11 15.04
CA LEU A 157 0.32 -6.69 14.83
C LEU A 157 -1.09 -6.35 15.34
N GLU A 158 -2.06 -7.23 15.12
CA GLU A 158 -3.41 -7.12 15.69
C GLU A 158 -3.35 -7.05 17.23
N ASP A 159 -2.63 -7.99 17.87
CA ASP A 159 -2.47 -8.03 19.33
C ASP A 159 -1.77 -6.77 19.88
N ALA A 160 -0.88 -6.16 19.09
CA ALA A 160 -0.20 -4.91 19.41
C ALA A 160 -1.06 -3.66 19.11
N GLY A 161 -2.25 -3.82 18.50
CA GLY A 161 -3.14 -2.73 18.13
C GLY A 161 -2.62 -1.87 16.98
N VAL A 162 -1.80 -2.44 16.11
CA VAL A 162 -1.20 -1.76 14.94
C VAL A 162 -2.17 -1.89 13.75
N PRO A 163 -2.78 -0.79 13.26
CA PRO A 163 -3.48 -0.81 11.98
C PRO A 163 -2.48 -0.92 10.82
N VAL A 164 -2.80 -1.73 9.82
CA VAL A 164 -1.90 -2.02 8.70
C VAL A 164 -2.63 -1.81 7.38
N PHE A 165 -2.04 -1.02 6.48
CA PHE A 165 -2.41 -1.07 5.07
C PHE A 165 -1.82 -2.36 4.47
N TRP A 166 -2.66 -3.36 4.24
CA TRP A 166 -2.26 -4.67 3.74
C TRP A 166 -2.41 -4.72 2.23
N ARG A 167 -1.29 -4.85 1.51
CA ARG A 167 -1.21 -4.79 0.04
C ARG A 167 -0.68 -6.12 -0.54
N PRO A 168 -1.44 -7.23 -0.43
CA PRO A 168 -1.05 -8.52 -1.00
C PRO A 168 -1.27 -8.54 -2.51
N TYR A 169 -0.63 -9.48 -3.20
CA TYR A 169 -0.90 -9.78 -4.61
C TYR A 169 -0.91 -8.53 -5.51
N HIS A 170 0.04 -7.62 -5.29
CA HIS A 170 0.18 -6.36 -6.01
C HIS A 170 0.63 -6.56 -7.46
N GLU A 171 0.49 -5.51 -8.28
CA GLU A 171 0.97 -5.47 -9.68
C GLU A 171 0.42 -6.60 -10.58
N MET A 172 -0.79 -7.05 -10.29
CA MET A 172 -1.37 -8.24 -10.94
C MET A 172 -1.48 -8.12 -12.46
N ASP A 173 -1.78 -6.93 -12.96
CA ASP A 173 -1.95 -6.64 -14.38
C ASP A 173 -0.62 -6.58 -15.16
N GLY A 174 0.52 -6.55 -14.46
CA GLY A 174 1.85 -6.69 -15.07
C GLY A 174 2.16 -8.12 -15.54
N GLU A 175 1.41 -9.11 -15.04
CA GLU A 175 1.53 -10.54 -15.37
C GLU A 175 2.96 -11.12 -15.16
N TRP A 176 3.76 -10.51 -14.29
CA TRP A 176 5.12 -10.98 -13.94
C TRP A 176 5.20 -11.72 -12.60
N PHE A 177 4.11 -11.76 -11.85
CA PHE A 177 4.00 -12.53 -10.63
C PHE A 177 3.03 -13.70 -10.80
N TRP A 178 3.30 -14.79 -10.07
CA TRP A 178 2.60 -16.06 -10.24
C TRP A 178 1.09 -15.98 -9.98
N TRP A 179 0.65 -15.02 -9.13
CA TRP A 179 -0.77 -14.82 -8.83
C TRP A 179 -1.58 -14.34 -10.04
N SER A 180 -0.93 -14.01 -11.16
CA SER A 180 -1.55 -13.61 -12.42
C SER A 180 -1.59 -14.71 -13.49
N ASP A 181 -0.96 -15.88 -13.27
CA ASP A 181 -0.69 -16.87 -14.33
C ASP A 181 -1.95 -17.47 -15.00
N ASP A 182 -3.04 -17.64 -14.24
CA ASP A 182 -4.33 -18.12 -14.76
C ASP A 182 -5.35 -16.99 -15.02
N GLY A 183 -4.88 -15.74 -15.02
CA GLY A 183 -5.64 -14.56 -15.39
C GLY A 183 -6.58 -14.01 -14.29
N PRO A 184 -7.36 -12.97 -14.64
CA PRO A 184 -8.07 -12.14 -13.66
C PRO A 184 -9.10 -12.87 -12.79
N GLU A 185 -9.81 -13.84 -13.36
CA GLU A 185 -10.83 -14.59 -12.59
C GLU A 185 -10.19 -15.44 -11.48
N ALA A 186 -9.05 -16.07 -11.77
CA ALA A 186 -8.29 -16.85 -10.80
C ALA A 186 -7.63 -15.94 -9.75
N TYR A 187 -7.10 -14.79 -10.18
CA TYR A 187 -6.57 -13.76 -9.28
C TYR A 187 -7.61 -13.26 -8.28
N CYS A 188 -8.81 -12.89 -8.73
CA CYS A 188 -9.86 -12.41 -7.81
C CYS A 188 -10.25 -13.48 -6.80
N ARG A 189 -10.32 -14.76 -7.21
CA ARG A 189 -10.56 -15.88 -6.28
C ARG A 189 -9.42 -16.08 -5.28
N LEU A 190 -8.16 -15.83 -5.64
CA LEU A 190 -7.04 -15.84 -4.70
C LEU A 190 -7.17 -14.71 -3.67
N TRP A 191 -7.51 -13.51 -4.13
CA TRP A 191 -7.76 -12.35 -3.27
C TRP A 191 -8.87 -12.65 -2.26
N GLU A 192 -10.03 -13.09 -2.75
CA GLU A 192 -11.18 -13.47 -1.92
C GLU A 192 -10.81 -14.56 -0.91
N GLN A 193 -10.08 -15.60 -1.32
CA GLN A 193 -9.62 -16.66 -0.40
C GLN A 193 -8.75 -16.12 0.73
N MET A 194 -7.80 -15.22 0.43
CA MET A 194 -6.96 -14.61 1.47
C MET A 194 -7.80 -13.74 2.39
N PHE A 195 -8.71 -12.92 1.83
CA PHE A 195 -9.59 -12.06 2.59
C PHE A 195 -10.47 -12.86 3.56
N GLU A 196 -11.23 -13.84 3.05
CA GLU A 196 -12.12 -14.68 3.85
C GLU A 196 -11.33 -15.40 4.95
N TYR A 197 -10.16 -15.95 4.62
CA TYR A 197 -9.34 -16.63 5.60
C TYR A 197 -8.82 -15.65 6.68
N PHE A 198 -8.28 -14.49 6.31
CA PHE A 198 -7.72 -13.54 7.28
C PHE A 198 -8.78 -12.86 8.13
N VAL A 199 -9.89 -12.42 7.51
CA VAL A 199 -10.95 -11.68 8.19
C VAL A 199 -11.90 -12.64 8.92
N GLU A 200 -12.49 -13.61 8.23
CA GLU A 200 -13.57 -14.43 8.81
C GLU A 200 -13.04 -15.57 9.68
N GLU A 201 -12.01 -16.28 9.23
CA GLU A 201 -11.48 -17.43 9.98
C GLU A 201 -10.46 -17.02 11.04
N ARG A 202 -9.58 -16.08 10.70
CA ARG A 202 -8.46 -15.66 11.54
C ARG A 202 -8.75 -14.43 12.40
N ASN A 203 -9.87 -13.72 12.15
CA ASN A 203 -10.33 -12.56 12.92
C ASN A 203 -9.27 -11.45 12.98
N LEU A 204 -8.58 -11.21 11.86
CA LEU A 204 -7.66 -10.10 11.69
C LEU A 204 -8.44 -8.88 11.20
N HIS A 205 -8.72 -7.97 12.13
CA HIS A 205 -9.55 -6.79 11.91
C HIS A 205 -8.72 -5.49 11.89
N ASN A 206 -7.39 -5.59 11.99
CA ASN A 206 -6.47 -4.47 11.89
C ASN A 206 -6.03 -4.17 10.45
N LEU A 207 -6.47 -4.94 9.46
CA LEU A 207 -6.03 -4.85 8.07
C LEU A 207 -6.97 -3.95 7.24
N VAL A 208 -6.40 -2.92 6.63
CA VAL A 208 -7.05 -2.11 5.59
C VAL A 208 -6.55 -2.60 4.24
N TRP A 209 -7.44 -3.12 3.39
CA TRP A 209 -7.07 -3.85 2.18
C TRP A 209 -6.75 -2.92 1.01
N VAL A 210 -5.52 -3.01 0.50
CA VAL A 210 -5.01 -2.15 -0.58
C VAL A 210 -4.79 -2.97 -1.86
N TRP A 211 -5.59 -2.72 -2.89
CA TRP A 211 -5.43 -3.33 -4.21
C TRP A 211 -4.63 -2.39 -5.11
N SER A 212 -3.41 -2.76 -5.52
CA SER A 212 -2.59 -1.93 -6.42
C SER A 212 -2.33 -2.59 -7.77
N ALA A 213 -2.55 -1.83 -8.83
CA ALA A 213 -2.13 -2.19 -10.19
C ALA A 213 -0.70 -1.73 -10.46
N SER A 214 -0.06 -2.37 -11.42
CA SER A 214 1.24 -1.98 -11.95
C SER A 214 1.14 -0.73 -12.84
N HIS A 215 2.25 -0.41 -13.51
CA HIS A 215 2.32 0.66 -14.50
C HIS A 215 1.70 0.27 -15.86
N GLU A 216 1.07 -0.91 -15.96
CA GLU A 216 0.21 -1.26 -17.09
C GLU A 216 -1.22 -0.71 -16.86
N PHE A 217 -2.08 -0.83 -17.87
CA PHE A 217 -3.50 -0.49 -17.72
C PHE A 217 -4.26 -1.74 -17.36
N ALA A 218 -4.79 -1.79 -16.14
CA ALA A 218 -5.56 -2.93 -15.68
C ALA A 218 -6.89 -3.02 -16.44
N SER A 219 -7.35 -4.23 -16.74
CA SER A 219 -8.75 -4.43 -17.12
C SER A 219 -9.64 -4.50 -15.87
N ASP A 220 -10.92 -4.12 -15.98
CA ASP A 220 -11.91 -4.22 -14.89
C ASP A 220 -12.01 -5.63 -14.29
N ALA A 221 -11.61 -6.67 -15.04
CA ALA A 221 -11.69 -8.05 -14.59
C ALA A 221 -10.73 -8.37 -13.43
N TRP A 222 -9.67 -7.58 -13.24
CA TRP A 222 -8.70 -7.78 -12.15
C TRP A 222 -9.18 -7.24 -10.79
N TYR A 223 -10.28 -6.46 -10.76
CA TYR A 223 -10.78 -5.87 -9.53
C TYR A 223 -11.63 -6.89 -8.74
N PRO A 224 -11.24 -7.27 -7.50
CA PRO A 224 -11.98 -8.24 -6.69
C PRO A 224 -13.36 -7.73 -6.26
N GLY A 225 -13.55 -6.42 -6.25
CA GLY A 225 -14.81 -5.77 -5.89
C GLY A 225 -14.75 -5.00 -4.57
N ASP A 226 -15.72 -4.11 -4.41
CA ASP A 226 -15.85 -3.19 -3.27
C ASP A 226 -15.99 -3.89 -1.91
N ASP A 227 -16.43 -5.16 -1.88
CA ASP A 227 -16.58 -5.93 -0.64
C ASP A 227 -15.23 -6.44 -0.11
N TYR A 228 -14.15 -6.37 -0.90
CA TYR A 228 -12.82 -6.93 -0.54
C TYR A 228 -11.67 -5.92 -0.59
N VAL A 229 -11.96 -4.65 -0.92
CA VAL A 229 -10.94 -3.60 -1.12
C VAL A 229 -11.34 -2.32 -0.40
N ASP A 230 -10.43 -1.75 0.38
CA ASP A 230 -10.63 -0.47 1.08
C ASP A 230 -10.03 0.72 0.32
N ILE A 231 -8.87 0.51 -0.30
CA ILE A 231 -8.04 1.50 -0.98
C ILE A 231 -7.53 0.88 -2.29
N THR A 232 -7.45 1.68 -3.35
CA THR A 232 -6.78 1.28 -4.58
C THR A 232 -5.43 1.98 -4.75
N GLY A 233 -4.57 1.47 -5.60
CA GLY A 233 -3.28 2.10 -5.86
C GLY A 233 -2.70 1.80 -7.22
N VAL A 234 -1.66 2.55 -7.57
CA VAL A 234 -0.85 2.36 -8.78
C VAL A 234 0.64 2.34 -8.43
N ASP A 235 1.34 1.39 -9.04
CA ASP A 235 2.78 1.17 -8.88
C ASP A 235 3.47 1.64 -10.16
N THR A 236 4.31 2.68 -10.05
CA THR A 236 4.60 3.56 -11.19
C THR A 236 6.07 3.91 -11.30
N TYR A 237 6.69 3.43 -12.37
CA TYR A 237 8.13 3.38 -12.50
C TYR A 237 8.61 4.04 -13.79
N ARG A 238 9.05 5.31 -13.73
CA ARG A 238 9.51 6.05 -14.93
C ARG A 238 10.80 5.47 -15.53
N ASN A 239 11.60 4.74 -14.76
CA ASN A 239 12.71 3.95 -15.30
C ASN A 239 12.25 2.80 -16.21
N GLN A 240 11.06 2.25 -16.00
CA GLN A 240 10.46 1.19 -16.82
C GLN A 240 9.57 1.77 -17.93
N LYS A 241 8.81 2.83 -17.62
CA LYS A 241 7.94 3.58 -18.56
C LYS A 241 8.31 5.07 -18.56
N PRO A 242 9.29 5.52 -19.38
CA PRO A 242 9.76 6.91 -19.36
C PRO A 242 8.68 7.97 -19.66
N ASP A 243 7.70 7.62 -20.48
CA ASP A 243 6.59 8.48 -20.88
C ASP A 243 5.37 8.36 -19.96
N LEU A 244 5.51 7.75 -18.77
CA LEU A 244 4.43 7.55 -17.79
C LEU A 244 3.78 8.90 -17.42
N ASP A 245 2.45 8.90 -17.45
CA ASP A 245 1.62 10.02 -17.03
C ASP A 245 0.91 9.64 -15.72
N TRP A 246 1.11 10.43 -14.67
CA TRP A 246 0.51 10.17 -13.36
C TRP A 246 -1.02 10.23 -13.43
N GLY A 247 -1.57 11.02 -14.34
CA GLY A 247 -3.01 11.18 -14.49
C GLY A 247 -3.70 10.01 -15.18
N GLU A 248 -3.12 9.49 -16.26
CA GLU A 248 -3.74 8.37 -16.99
C GLU A 248 -3.87 7.12 -16.12
N HIS A 249 -2.88 6.84 -15.26
CA HIS A 249 -2.94 5.72 -14.32
C HIS A 249 -3.90 5.98 -13.15
N TYR A 250 -4.00 7.23 -12.67
CA TYR A 250 -5.01 7.61 -11.69
C TYR A 250 -6.42 7.32 -12.23
N ASP A 251 -6.73 7.87 -13.41
CA ASP A 251 -8.04 7.75 -14.06
C ASP A 251 -8.42 6.29 -14.33
N ASP A 252 -7.44 5.48 -14.74
CA ASP A 252 -7.65 4.05 -15.00
C ASP A 252 -8.10 3.28 -13.76
N ILE A 253 -7.49 3.57 -12.60
CA ILE A 253 -7.82 2.91 -11.34
C ILE A 253 -9.06 3.51 -10.67
N GLU A 254 -9.24 4.83 -10.71
CA GLU A 254 -10.46 5.49 -10.24
C GLU A 254 -11.69 4.93 -10.98
N ALA A 255 -11.60 4.72 -12.31
CA ALA A 255 -12.70 4.18 -13.11
C ALA A 255 -13.15 2.77 -12.67
N LYS A 256 -12.24 1.96 -12.10
CA LYS A 256 -12.54 0.60 -11.64
C LYS A 256 -13.18 0.56 -10.27
N ALA A 257 -12.79 1.50 -9.40
CA ALA A 257 -13.26 1.58 -8.03
C ALA A 257 -13.59 3.02 -7.62
N PRO A 258 -14.63 3.66 -8.20
CA PRO A 258 -14.89 5.10 -8.01
C PRO A 258 -15.25 5.51 -6.56
N SER A 259 -15.43 4.54 -5.66
CA SER A 259 -15.76 4.73 -4.24
C SER A 259 -14.54 4.58 -3.31
N ARG A 260 -13.38 4.27 -3.88
CA ARG A 260 -12.13 3.96 -3.17
C ARG A 260 -11.09 5.03 -3.51
N PRO A 261 -10.36 5.53 -2.50
CA PRO A 261 -9.29 6.49 -2.76
C PRO A 261 -8.14 5.78 -3.50
N VAL A 262 -7.44 6.54 -4.34
CA VAL A 262 -6.29 6.03 -5.11
C VAL A 262 -4.99 6.49 -4.46
N ALA A 263 -4.05 5.57 -4.30
CA ALA A 263 -2.71 5.83 -3.80
C ALA A 263 -1.64 5.66 -4.88
N LEU A 264 -0.55 6.42 -4.78
CA LEU A 264 0.68 6.11 -5.49
C LEU A 264 1.45 5.08 -4.66
N ALA A 265 1.03 3.81 -4.80
CA ALA A 265 1.37 2.71 -3.90
C ALA A 265 2.83 2.25 -4.03
N GLU A 266 3.45 2.46 -5.18
CA GLU A 266 4.90 2.48 -5.37
C GLU A 266 5.30 3.52 -6.41
N CYS A 267 6.48 4.15 -6.26
CA CYS A 267 7.07 4.96 -7.33
C CYS A 267 8.60 5.02 -7.33
N ASP A 268 9.22 5.39 -8.46
CA ASP A 268 10.64 5.79 -8.50
C ASP A 268 10.85 7.30 -8.40
N THR A 269 9.85 8.07 -8.80
CA THR A 269 9.87 9.52 -8.84
C THR A 269 8.59 10.06 -8.24
N ILE A 270 8.71 11.01 -7.31
CA ILE A 270 7.56 11.60 -6.62
C ILE A 270 7.07 12.77 -7.47
N PRO A 271 5.78 12.84 -7.89
CA PRO A 271 5.26 14.04 -8.53
C PRO A 271 5.35 15.25 -7.59
N HIS A 272 5.54 16.44 -8.13
CA HIS A 272 5.37 17.64 -7.29
C HIS A 272 3.87 17.82 -6.98
N PRO A 273 3.46 18.17 -5.75
CA PRO A 273 2.04 18.34 -5.41
C PRO A 273 1.27 19.27 -6.36
N ASP A 274 1.88 20.37 -6.80
CA ASP A 274 1.28 21.32 -7.76
C ASP A 274 0.94 20.69 -9.13
N ASP A 275 1.57 19.57 -9.49
CA ASP A 275 1.34 18.91 -10.78
C ASP A 275 0.18 17.91 -10.74
N VAL A 276 -0.23 17.43 -9.56
CA VAL A 276 -1.19 16.32 -9.42
C VAL A 276 -2.38 16.63 -8.52
N SER A 277 -2.23 17.44 -7.47
CA SER A 277 -3.23 17.57 -6.40
C SER A 277 -4.63 18.06 -6.84
N GLU A 278 -4.72 18.85 -7.92
CA GLU A 278 -6.01 19.35 -8.42
C GLU A 278 -6.78 18.32 -9.27
N GLU A 279 -6.08 17.48 -10.02
CA GLU A 279 -6.67 16.58 -11.02
C GLU A 279 -6.63 15.12 -10.58
N TYR A 280 -5.58 14.71 -9.86
CA TYR A 280 -5.28 13.32 -9.48
C TYR A 280 -4.97 13.28 -7.97
N PRO A 281 -6.00 13.34 -7.10
CA PRO A 281 -5.84 13.48 -5.66
C PRO A 281 -5.37 12.19 -4.98
N TYR A 282 -4.15 11.75 -5.31
CA TYR A 282 -3.48 10.63 -4.65
C TYR A 282 -3.41 10.84 -3.12
N ILE A 283 -3.77 9.81 -2.34
CA ILE A 283 -3.79 9.91 -0.87
C ILE A 283 -2.43 9.66 -0.20
N TRP A 284 -1.47 9.09 -0.92
CA TRP A 284 -0.06 9.02 -0.52
C TRP A 284 0.85 8.77 -1.72
N PHE A 285 2.15 8.95 -1.50
CA PHE A 285 3.21 8.42 -2.35
C PHE A 285 4.15 7.51 -1.55
N LEU A 286 4.69 6.47 -2.18
CA LEU A 286 5.59 5.52 -1.53
C LEU A 286 6.77 5.19 -2.46
N PRO A 287 7.90 5.91 -2.38
CA PRO A 287 9.03 5.66 -3.26
C PRO A 287 9.72 4.37 -2.85
N TRP A 288 10.05 3.53 -3.83
CA TRP A 288 10.74 2.28 -3.56
C TRP A 288 12.15 2.50 -3.01
N HIS A 289 12.64 1.51 -2.27
CA HIS A 289 13.90 1.60 -1.54
C HIS A 289 15.15 1.61 -2.45
N GLY A 290 16.33 1.69 -1.83
CA GLY A 290 17.61 1.56 -2.53
C GLY A 290 17.86 2.69 -3.51
N SER A 291 18.17 2.38 -4.76
CA SER A 291 18.54 3.42 -5.74
C SER A 291 17.37 4.30 -6.18
N LEU A 292 16.13 3.88 -5.93
CA LEU A 292 14.93 4.50 -6.51
C LEU A 292 14.55 5.80 -5.79
N ILE A 293 14.48 5.83 -4.45
CA ILE A 293 14.36 7.10 -3.72
C ILE A 293 15.47 8.12 -4.06
N ARG A 294 16.67 7.67 -4.46
CA ARG A 294 17.79 8.56 -4.87
C ARG A 294 17.68 9.08 -6.30
N ARG A 295 16.64 8.70 -7.06
CA ARG A 295 16.29 9.30 -8.36
C ARG A 295 15.57 10.64 -8.20
N ASN A 296 14.99 10.87 -7.02
CA ASN A 296 14.48 12.16 -6.60
C ASN A 296 15.67 12.99 -6.11
N ASP A 297 16.01 14.06 -6.83
CA ASP A 297 17.09 14.93 -6.39
C ASP A 297 16.74 15.60 -5.06
N THR A 298 17.76 16.01 -4.31
CA THR A 298 17.57 16.46 -2.93
C THR A 298 16.82 17.79 -2.81
N ASP A 299 16.83 18.61 -3.86
CA ASP A 299 16.09 19.87 -3.85
C ASP A 299 14.61 19.57 -4.08
N HIS A 300 14.28 18.70 -5.05
CA HIS A 300 12.93 18.20 -5.26
C HIS A 300 12.35 17.51 -4.01
N LEU A 301 13.12 16.66 -3.33
CA LEU A 301 12.67 16.01 -2.09
C LEU A 301 12.31 17.03 -1.00
N ARG A 302 13.10 18.10 -0.85
CA ARG A 302 12.77 19.17 0.12
C ARG A 302 11.52 19.91 -0.31
N ASP A 303 11.42 20.27 -1.58
CA ASP A 303 10.28 21.02 -2.11
C ASP A 303 8.97 20.25 -1.90
N VAL A 304 8.95 18.93 -2.16
CA VAL A 304 7.78 18.07 -1.91
C VAL A 304 7.46 17.95 -0.42
N TYR A 305 8.46 17.72 0.44
CA TYR A 305 8.23 17.54 1.89
C TYR A 305 7.86 18.83 2.62
N ASP A 306 8.35 19.99 2.17
CA ASP A 306 8.02 21.31 2.73
C ASP A 306 6.68 21.85 2.20
N HIS A 307 6.09 21.20 1.19
CA HIS A 307 4.83 21.61 0.59
C HIS A 307 3.65 21.40 1.57
N PRO A 308 2.73 22.38 1.74
CA PRO A 308 1.63 22.29 2.70
C PRO A 308 0.60 21.17 2.42
N TYR A 309 0.61 20.61 1.20
CA TYR A 309 -0.19 19.43 0.82
C TYR A 309 0.39 18.12 1.39
N THR A 310 1.67 18.12 1.77
CA THR A 310 2.39 16.92 2.21
C THR A 310 2.25 16.73 3.73
N VAL A 311 1.65 15.61 4.12
CA VAL A 311 1.54 15.17 5.52
C VAL A 311 2.77 14.36 5.88
N THR A 312 3.52 14.81 6.89
CA THR A 312 4.65 14.09 7.48
C THR A 312 4.23 13.45 8.80
N ALA A 313 5.09 12.64 9.43
CA ALA A 313 4.77 12.02 10.72
C ALA A 313 4.41 13.05 11.82
N ALA A 314 4.99 14.25 11.75
CA ALA A 314 4.72 15.31 12.72
C ALA A 314 3.32 15.93 12.57
N ASP A 315 2.69 15.74 11.41
CA ASP A 315 1.37 16.28 11.07
C ASP A 315 0.25 15.25 11.33
N LEU A 316 0.62 14.00 11.60
CA LEU A 316 -0.35 12.95 11.89
C LEU A 316 -1.08 13.21 13.22
N PRO A 317 -2.40 12.99 13.25
CA PRO A 317 -3.20 13.10 14.47
C PRO A 317 -3.01 11.87 15.38
N GLU A 318 -3.51 11.97 16.61
CA GLU A 318 -3.70 10.79 17.46
C GLU A 318 -4.93 10.01 16.99
N PHE A 319 -4.78 8.70 16.78
CA PHE A 319 -5.84 7.80 16.30
C PHE A 319 -6.58 7.12 17.44
#